data_AF-A0A514XJE8-F1
#
_entry.id   AF-A0A514XJE8-F1
#
_cell.length_a   1.000
_cell.length_b   1.000
_cell.length_c   1.000
_cell.angle_alpha   90.00
_cell.angle_beta   90.00
_cell.angle_gamma   90.00
#
_symmetry.space_group_name_H-M   'P 1'
#
loop_
_entity.id
_entity.type
_entity.pdbx_description
1 polymer ?
#
loop_
_entity_poly.entity_id
_entity_poly.type
_entity_poly.pdbx_seq_one_letter_code
_entity_poly.pdbx_strand_id
1 'polypeptide(L)'
;MLFKAKTTLVAGFLLSASVAPAAELFYAPGFCDPKALTVFVQNKSAEPEKWWTQVHENGVVKEGYQELDAKSEMKLAGADFLPDKRGFSVKAATANVLRFTLTCDSQKVLLGSTTSPQVTHYLPANTSVVKLSLLNLYLNSNDLNLKAFDTAGLLMEEKSVHFTKHYETQNLKWNLSRTVSRVEITAPNRFHSEVFYGDDDKQSPPLALAPVRLPADISKKYFLISTKTPSENGSFVIGLDDEETIATAREQIRRPELEKIIVARIALGIGPVANRNFQARDKAPYSWNVTYVDAFGDFAHIDCDGNPDLVEERLQQRLNEGGRICFWRYRVVRELTPFEVSSGILSKP
;
A
#
# COMPACT_ATOMS: atom_id res chain seq x y z
N MET A 1 -67.88 -5.35 21.10
CA MET A 1 -66.52 -5.91 21.06
C MET A 1 -65.81 -5.32 19.84
N LEU A 2 -64.93 -4.33 20.05
CA LEU A 2 -64.09 -3.76 18.98
C LEU A 2 -62.72 -4.43 19.03
N PHE A 3 -62.34 -5.16 17.99
CA PHE A 3 -60.98 -5.66 17.80
C PHE A 3 -60.10 -4.53 17.25
N LYS A 4 -59.13 -4.07 18.05
CA LYS A 4 -58.05 -3.19 17.58
C LYS A 4 -56.96 -4.05 16.93
N ALA A 5 -56.78 -3.89 15.61
CA ALA A 5 -55.62 -4.40 14.91
C ALA A 5 -54.37 -3.61 15.33
N LYS A 6 -53.36 -4.31 15.84
CA LYS A 6 -52.03 -3.74 16.07
C LYS A 6 -51.22 -3.84 14.78
N THR A 7 -50.98 -2.69 14.17
CA THR A 7 -50.06 -2.54 13.04
C THR A 7 -48.63 -2.65 13.56
N THR A 8 -47.92 -3.72 13.23
CA THR A 8 -46.51 -3.88 13.56
C THR A 8 -45.69 -3.14 12.50
N LEU A 9 -45.11 -2.01 12.88
CA LEU A 9 -44.14 -1.27 12.07
C LEU A 9 -42.83 -2.06 12.08
N VAL A 10 -42.49 -2.69 10.96
CA VAL A 10 -41.14 -3.24 10.76
C VAL A 10 -40.23 -2.05 10.47
N ALA A 11 -39.50 -1.60 11.49
CA ALA A 11 -38.44 -0.62 11.33
C ALA A 11 -37.31 -1.29 10.52
N GLY A 12 -37.26 -1.00 9.22
CA GLY A 12 -36.11 -1.34 8.39
C GLY A 12 -34.88 -0.64 8.95
N PHE A 13 -33.92 -1.42 9.44
CA PHE A 13 -32.57 -0.95 9.70
C PHE A 13 -31.96 -0.57 8.34
N LEU A 14 -32.10 0.70 7.97
CA LEU A 14 -31.24 1.32 6.98
C LEU A 14 -29.84 1.36 7.60
N LEU A 15 -29.03 0.35 7.29
CA LEU A 15 -27.58 0.41 7.41
C LEU A 15 -27.11 1.51 6.44
N SER A 16 -27.19 2.77 6.87
CA SER A 16 -26.42 3.84 6.25
C SER A 16 -24.95 3.51 6.50
N ALA A 17 -24.37 2.75 5.58
CA ALA A 17 -22.94 2.48 5.54
C ALA A 17 -22.23 3.83 5.39
N SER A 18 -21.72 4.35 6.49
CA SER A 18 -20.83 5.50 6.50
C SER A 18 -19.67 5.20 5.57
N VAL A 19 -19.43 6.11 4.63
CA VAL A 19 -18.31 6.05 3.71
C VAL A 19 -17.04 6.20 4.55
N ALA A 20 -16.38 5.09 4.86
CA ALA A 20 -15.05 5.15 5.47
C ALA A 20 -14.09 5.76 4.44
N PRO A 21 -13.38 6.86 4.77
CA PRO A 21 -12.33 7.39 3.92
C PRO A 21 -11.22 6.35 3.71
N ALA A 22 -10.50 6.45 2.59
CA ALA A 22 -9.37 5.60 2.32
C ALA A 22 -8.28 5.83 3.39
N ALA A 23 -7.88 4.76 4.06
CA ALA A 23 -6.78 4.79 5.01
C ALA A 23 -5.44 4.98 4.26
N GLU A 24 -4.48 5.63 4.91
CA GLU A 24 -3.12 5.80 4.36
C GLU A 24 -2.10 5.19 5.32
N LEU A 25 -1.14 4.45 4.74
CA LEU A 25 -0.08 3.80 5.49
C LEU A 25 1.28 4.46 5.20
N PHE A 26 1.99 4.79 6.26
CA PHE A 26 3.32 5.38 6.22
C PHE A 26 4.32 4.39 6.83
N TYR A 27 5.51 4.31 6.25
CA TYR A 27 6.48 3.30 6.63
C TYR A 27 7.70 3.94 7.28
N ALA A 28 8.27 3.23 8.25
CA ALA A 28 9.42 3.66 9.01
C ALA A 28 10.47 2.55 9.03
N PRO A 29 11.63 2.73 8.38
CA PRO A 29 12.75 1.81 8.53
C PRO A 29 13.22 1.77 10.00
N GLY A 30 13.68 0.62 10.47
CA GLY A 30 14.27 0.44 11.80
C GLY A 30 15.69 1.03 11.93
N PHE A 31 15.83 2.34 11.77
CA PHE A 31 17.14 3.01 11.89
C PHE A 31 17.46 3.46 13.33
N CYS A 32 16.45 3.57 14.19
CA CYS A 32 16.58 4.10 15.56
C CYS A 32 16.38 3.04 16.66
N ASP A 33 17.04 3.22 17.81
CA ASP A 33 16.67 2.50 19.04
C ASP A 33 15.32 3.03 19.55
N PRO A 34 14.37 2.17 20.02
CA PRO A 34 13.07 2.61 20.52
C PRO A 34 13.13 3.70 21.59
N LYS A 35 14.17 3.72 22.44
CA LYS A 35 14.34 4.72 23.51
C LYS A 35 14.75 6.10 22.99
N ALA A 36 15.39 6.15 21.83
CA ALA A 36 15.79 7.40 21.17
C ALA A 36 14.78 7.86 20.11
N LEU A 37 13.80 7.01 19.79
CA LEU A 37 12.77 7.27 18.79
C LEU A 37 11.61 8.07 19.39
N THR A 38 11.17 9.11 18.69
CA THR A 38 9.89 9.78 18.96
C THR A 38 9.11 9.97 17.66
N VAL A 39 7.83 9.61 17.67
CA VAL A 39 6.89 9.84 16.59
C VAL A 39 6.11 11.13 16.90
N PHE A 40 6.20 12.11 16.02
CA PHE A 40 5.39 13.32 16.03
C PHE A 40 4.26 13.17 15.02
N VAL A 41 3.03 13.38 15.47
CA VAL A 41 1.83 13.31 14.63
C VAL A 41 1.15 14.66 14.66
N GLN A 42 0.98 15.26 13.49
CA GLN A 42 0.29 16.54 13.34
C GLN A 42 -1.03 16.32 12.60
N ASN A 43 -2.14 16.70 13.22
CA ASN A 43 -3.44 16.77 12.58
C ASN A 43 -3.65 18.18 12.01
N LYS A 44 -3.90 18.27 10.71
CA LYS A 44 -4.17 19.55 10.03
C LYS A 44 -5.64 19.77 9.69
N SER A 45 -6.52 18.78 9.88
CA SER A 45 -7.94 18.94 9.62
C SER A 45 -8.64 19.70 10.75
N ALA A 46 -9.89 20.07 10.48
CA ALA A 46 -10.79 20.67 11.45
C ALA A 46 -11.50 19.62 12.33
N GLU A 47 -11.30 18.33 12.06
CA GLU A 47 -11.95 17.22 12.74
C GLU A 47 -10.91 16.39 13.53
N PRO A 48 -11.30 15.72 14.61
CA PRO A 48 -10.45 14.71 15.25
C PRO A 48 -10.14 13.56 14.29
N GLU A 49 -8.94 13.02 14.37
CA GLU A 49 -8.47 11.93 13.51
C GLU A 49 -8.01 10.73 14.31
N LYS A 50 -8.21 9.56 13.70
CA LYS A 50 -7.81 8.26 14.25
C LYS A 50 -6.56 7.76 13.54
N TRP A 51 -5.65 7.17 14.30
CA TRP A 51 -4.47 6.56 13.74
C TRP A 51 -3.96 5.38 14.58
N TRP A 52 -3.11 4.56 13.97
CA TRP A 52 -2.55 3.38 14.59
C TRP A 52 -1.04 3.30 14.36
N THR A 53 -0.29 2.86 15.36
CA THR A 53 1.01 2.24 15.13
C THR A 53 0.81 0.79 14.72
N GLN A 54 1.67 0.27 13.86
CA GLN A 54 1.61 -1.10 13.36
C GLN A 54 2.99 -1.75 13.41
N VAL A 55 3.11 -2.81 14.22
CA VAL A 55 4.34 -3.58 14.37
C VAL A 55 4.08 -5.00 13.86
N HIS A 56 4.85 -5.40 12.85
CA HIS A 56 4.75 -6.73 12.26
C HIS A 56 5.64 -7.71 13.04
N GLU A 57 5.03 -8.77 13.56
CA GLU A 57 5.73 -9.81 14.33
C GLU A 57 5.09 -11.17 14.07
N ASN A 58 5.91 -12.14 13.62
CA ASN A 58 5.48 -13.52 13.39
C ASN A 58 4.22 -13.66 12.52
N GLY A 59 4.10 -12.80 11.50
CA GLY A 59 2.95 -12.79 10.59
C GLY A 59 1.67 -12.16 11.14
N VAL A 60 1.74 -11.56 12.34
CA VAL A 60 0.65 -10.80 12.96
C VAL A 60 1.01 -9.32 12.97
N VAL A 61 0.01 -8.47 12.78
CA VAL A 61 0.13 -7.02 12.95
C VAL A 61 -0.39 -6.65 14.33
N LYS A 62 0.50 -6.16 15.20
CA LYS A 62 0.12 -5.56 16.49
C LYS A 62 -0.17 -4.08 16.27
N GLU A 63 -1.38 -3.66 16.62
CA GLU A 63 -1.84 -2.29 16.41
C GLU A 63 -1.97 -1.55 17.75
N GLY A 64 -1.42 -0.32 17.80
CA GLY A 64 -1.62 0.60 18.92
C GLY A 64 -2.49 1.77 18.49
N TYR A 65 -3.73 1.83 18.99
CA TYR A 65 -4.72 2.87 18.65
C TYR A 65 -4.43 4.20 19.34
N GLN A 66 -4.64 5.29 18.61
CA GLN A 66 -4.55 6.65 19.12
C GLN A 66 -5.60 7.55 18.45
N GLU A 67 -6.04 8.58 19.17
CA GLU A 67 -6.86 9.68 18.64
C GLU A 67 -6.09 10.99 18.75
N LEU A 68 -6.30 11.88 17.80
CA LEU A 68 -5.65 13.19 17.77
C LEU A 68 -6.67 14.28 17.47
N ASP A 69 -6.78 15.25 18.38
CA ASP A 69 -7.70 16.37 18.24
C ASP A 69 -7.44 17.18 16.96
N ALA A 70 -8.48 17.88 16.49
CA ALA A 70 -8.38 18.79 15.36
C ALA A 70 -7.26 19.83 15.56
N LYS A 71 -6.49 20.11 14.50
CA LYS A 71 -5.42 21.12 14.48
C LYS A 71 -4.38 20.98 15.60
N SER A 72 -4.14 19.77 16.09
CA SER A 72 -3.25 19.50 17.21
C SER A 72 -2.00 18.70 16.80
N GLU A 73 -1.05 18.58 17.73
CA GLU A 73 0.13 17.73 17.60
C GLU A 73 0.25 16.81 18.82
N MET A 74 0.65 15.56 18.59
CA MET A 74 0.96 14.57 19.61
C MET A 74 2.35 14.01 19.41
N LYS A 75 2.97 13.58 20.52
CA LYS A 75 4.23 12.86 20.54
C LYS A 75 4.01 11.48 21.15
N LEU A 76 4.57 10.45 20.54
CA LEU A 76 4.56 9.09 21.04
C LEU A 76 6.00 8.58 21.11
N ALA A 77 6.45 8.09 22.26
CA ALA A 77 7.79 7.55 22.40
C ALA A 77 7.86 6.17 21.72
N GLY A 78 8.98 5.86 21.06
CA GLY A 78 9.18 4.56 20.41
C GLY A 78 9.07 3.40 21.39
N ALA A 79 9.60 3.57 22.60
CA ALA A 79 9.55 2.57 23.66
C ALA A 79 8.13 2.19 24.12
N ASP A 80 7.11 3.02 23.81
CA ASP A 80 5.72 2.75 24.22
C ASP A 80 5.05 1.66 23.35
N PHE A 81 5.54 1.45 22.12
CA PHE A 81 4.91 0.53 21.17
C PHE A 81 5.88 -0.40 20.45
N LEU A 82 7.18 -0.07 20.42
CA LEU A 82 8.20 -0.81 19.69
C LEU A 82 9.12 -1.57 20.69
N PRO A 83 9.06 -2.91 20.71
CA PRO A 83 9.80 -3.70 21.70
C PRO A 83 11.32 -3.75 21.45
N ASP A 84 11.74 -3.63 20.20
CA ASP A 84 13.13 -3.69 19.75
C ASP A 84 13.35 -2.82 18.50
N LYS A 85 14.61 -2.59 18.14
CA LYS A 85 14.95 -1.84 16.92
C LYS A 85 14.51 -2.61 15.67
N ARG A 86 13.41 -2.17 15.04
CA ARG A 86 12.86 -2.74 13.80
C ARG A 86 12.06 -1.74 12.99
N GLY A 87 11.74 -2.10 11.75
CA GLY A 87 10.80 -1.35 10.94
C GLY A 87 9.37 -1.45 11.48
N PHE A 88 8.58 -0.42 11.26
CA PHE A 88 7.16 -0.37 11.62
C PHE A 88 6.40 0.51 10.61
N SER A 89 5.09 0.54 10.73
CA SER A 89 4.24 1.46 9.97
C SER A 89 3.31 2.24 10.89
N VAL A 90 2.81 3.37 10.39
CA VAL A 90 1.73 4.13 11.03
C VAL A 90 0.61 4.34 10.04
N LYS A 91 -0.61 4.11 10.49
CA LYS A 91 -1.82 4.12 9.66
C LYS A 91 -2.70 5.30 10.06
N ALA A 92 -3.07 6.14 9.11
CA ALA A 92 -4.09 7.16 9.28
C ALA A 92 -5.44 6.63 8.79
N ALA A 93 -6.52 6.91 9.53
CA ALA A 93 -7.87 6.57 9.09
C ALA A 93 -8.27 7.32 7.81
N THR A 94 -7.79 8.56 7.66
CA THR A 94 -8.09 9.45 6.55
C THR A 94 -6.80 9.83 5.82
N ALA A 95 -6.73 9.53 4.52
CA ALA A 95 -5.58 9.89 3.69
C ALA A 95 -5.33 11.40 3.62
N ASN A 96 -4.05 11.80 3.55
CA ASN A 96 -3.58 13.19 3.41
C ASN A 96 -3.97 14.17 4.54
N VAL A 97 -4.50 13.69 5.67
CA VAL A 97 -4.87 14.57 6.79
C VAL A 97 -3.77 14.65 7.85
N LEU A 98 -3.18 13.50 8.18
CA LEU A 98 -2.14 13.41 9.21
C LEU A 98 -0.75 13.51 8.59
N ARG A 99 0.15 14.17 9.32
CA ARG A 99 1.57 14.23 9.00
C ARG A 99 2.38 13.55 10.09
N PHE A 100 3.19 12.58 9.71
CA PHE A 100 4.04 11.83 10.63
C PHE A 100 5.50 12.21 10.45
N THR A 101 6.17 12.54 11.54
CA THR A 101 7.61 12.83 11.54
C THR A 101 8.29 12.04 12.64
N LEU A 102 9.37 11.35 12.31
CA LEU A 102 10.20 10.67 13.29
C LEU A 102 11.38 11.56 13.67
N THR A 103 11.76 11.50 14.93
CA THR A 103 13.08 11.94 15.38
C THR A 103 13.83 10.78 15.99
N CYS A 104 15.09 10.65 15.62
CA CYS A 104 16.05 9.77 16.25
C CYS A 104 17.30 10.58 16.54
N ASP A 105 17.60 10.84 17.82
CA ASP A 105 18.65 11.77 18.22
C ASP A 105 18.48 13.14 17.50
N SER A 106 19.43 13.54 16.67
CA SER A 106 19.38 14.77 15.86
C SER A 106 18.73 14.58 14.48
N GLN A 107 18.49 13.35 14.05
CA GLN A 107 17.95 13.05 12.72
C GLN A 107 16.42 13.17 12.73
N LYS A 108 15.88 13.86 11.72
CA LYS A 108 14.44 14.06 11.53
C LYS A 108 14.00 13.48 10.19
N VAL A 109 12.95 12.66 10.18
CA VAL A 109 12.45 11.95 8.99
C VAL A 109 10.97 12.22 8.83
N LEU A 110 10.57 12.86 7.73
CA LEU A 110 9.17 12.96 7.33
C LEU A 110 8.76 11.64 6.68
N LEU A 111 7.82 10.90 7.28
CA LEU A 111 7.44 9.61 6.73
C LEU A 111 6.63 9.74 5.44
N GLY A 112 6.92 8.83 4.51
CA GLY A 112 6.22 8.72 3.24
C GLY A 112 5.41 7.42 3.12
N SER A 113 4.46 7.45 2.18
CA SER A 113 3.62 6.33 1.78
C SER A 113 4.06 5.66 0.47
N THR A 114 5.26 6.01 -0.04
CA THR A 114 5.78 5.43 -1.30
C THR A 114 6.25 4.00 -1.07
N THR A 115 5.78 3.09 -1.93
CA THR A 115 6.01 1.64 -1.87
C THR A 115 6.41 1.03 -3.22
N SER A 116 6.64 1.88 -4.22
CA SER A 116 7.02 1.46 -5.58
C SER A 116 8.28 0.60 -5.59
N PRO A 117 8.35 -0.47 -6.41
CA PRO A 117 9.59 -1.19 -6.70
C PRO A 117 10.62 -0.37 -7.49
N GLN A 118 10.30 0.87 -7.86
CA GLN A 118 11.22 1.82 -8.51
C GLN A 118 11.05 3.19 -7.86
N VAL A 119 12.11 3.67 -7.19
CA VAL A 119 12.12 4.95 -6.47
C VAL A 119 13.35 5.76 -6.84
N THR A 120 13.16 7.06 -7.05
CA THR A 120 14.21 8.02 -7.34
C THR A 120 14.31 9.06 -6.22
N HIS A 121 15.54 9.35 -5.80
CA HIS A 121 15.88 10.42 -4.87
C HIS A 121 16.78 11.43 -5.59
N TYR A 122 16.41 12.70 -5.59
CA TYR A 122 17.22 13.79 -6.14
C TYR A 122 18.05 14.45 -5.05
N LEU A 123 19.29 14.77 -5.37
CA LEU A 123 20.31 15.23 -4.45
C LEU A 123 20.95 16.53 -5.00
N PRO A 124 21.46 17.40 -4.12
CA PRO A 124 22.30 18.53 -4.56
C PRO A 124 23.51 18.04 -5.35
N ALA A 125 23.94 18.81 -6.36
CA ALA A 125 24.96 18.40 -7.33
C ALA A 125 26.34 18.06 -6.75
N ASN A 126 26.64 18.46 -5.51
CA ASN A 126 27.90 18.24 -4.82
C ASN A 126 27.85 17.08 -3.80
N THR A 127 26.86 16.20 -3.88
CA THR A 127 26.70 15.11 -2.91
C THR A 127 27.67 13.96 -3.21
N SER A 128 28.63 13.71 -2.33
CA SER A 128 29.57 12.57 -2.40
C SER A 128 29.32 11.49 -1.35
N VAL A 129 28.42 11.74 -0.40
CA VAL A 129 28.05 10.80 0.65
C VAL A 129 26.54 10.81 0.81
N VAL A 130 25.94 9.63 0.80
CA VAL A 130 24.52 9.44 1.10
C VAL A 130 24.35 8.40 2.19
N LYS A 131 23.40 8.62 3.10
CA LYS A 131 22.95 7.59 4.05
C LYS A 131 21.59 7.08 3.58
N LEU A 132 21.42 5.78 3.53
CA LEU A 132 20.17 5.14 3.13
C LEU A 132 19.62 4.31 4.27
N SER A 133 18.31 4.39 4.49
CA SER A 133 17.55 3.47 5.32
C SER A 133 16.52 2.79 4.42
N LEU A 134 16.66 1.48 4.25
CA LEU A 134 15.85 0.68 3.32
C LEU A 134 15.02 -0.31 4.13
N LEU A 135 13.75 -0.48 3.76
CA LEU A 135 12.80 -1.38 4.40
C LEU A 135 12.17 -2.30 3.36
N ASN A 136 12.26 -3.61 3.58
CA ASN A 136 11.59 -4.59 2.74
C ASN A 136 10.10 -4.68 3.09
N LEU A 137 9.23 -4.41 2.11
CA LEU A 137 7.77 -4.53 2.26
C LEU A 137 7.23 -5.81 1.63
N TYR A 138 8.08 -6.60 0.99
CA TYR A 138 7.68 -7.90 0.46
C TYR A 138 7.80 -8.99 1.54
N LEU A 139 6.88 -9.96 1.54
CA LEU A 139 6.87 -11.01 2.58
C LEU A 139 8.14 -11.87 2.57
N ASN A 140 8.72 -12.09 1.40
CA ASN A 140 9.91 -12.93 1.21
C ASN A 140 11.15 -12.07 0.94
N SER A 141 12.21 -12.72 0.47
CA SER A 141 13.44 -12.06 0.04
C SER A 141 13.19 -11.05 -1.08
N ASN A 142 13.95 -9.97 -1.07
CA ASN A 142 13.88 -8.92 -2.07
C ASN A 142 15.28 -8.36 -2.32
N ASP A 143 15.68 -8.32 -3.60
CA ASP A 143 16.97 -7.80 -4.03
C ASP A 143 16.81 -6.39 -4.56
N LEU A 144 17.48 -5.43 -3.92
CA LEU A 144 17.50 -4.04 -4.34
C LEU A 144 18.79 -3.77 -5.09
N ASN A 145 18.67 -3.10 -6.24
CA ASN A 145 19.78 -2.51 -6.98
C ASN A 145 19.71 -0.99 -6.85
N LEU A 146 20.79 -0.41 -6.33
CA LEU A 146 20.96 1.00 -6.11
C LEU A 146 21.93 1.55 -7.16
N LYS A 147 21.56 2.62 -7.84
CA LYS A 147 22.36 3.29 -8.88
C LYS A 147 22.48 4.77 -8.58
N ALA A 148 23.70 5.29 -8.62
CA ALA A 148 23.96 6.71 -8.40
C ALA A 148 24.38 7.36 -9.73
N PHE A 149 23.82 8.53 -10.03
CA PHE A 149 24.02 9.24 -11.29
C PHE A 149 24.48 10.68 -11.06
N ASP A 150 25.33 11.17 -11.95
CA ASP A 150 25.70 12.59 -11.99
C ASP A 150 24.60 13.48 -12.60
N THR A 151 24.87 14.78 -12.73
CA THR A 151 23.95 15.77 -13.29
C THR A 151 23.69 15.60 -14.78
N ALA A 152 24.57 14.89 -15.50
CA ALA A 152 24.39 14.54 -16.91
C ALA A 152 23.59 13.23 -17.09
N GLY A 153 23.27 12.53 -15.99
CA GLY A 153 22.56 11.25 -16.01
C GLY A 153 23.49 10.06 -16.29
N LEU A 154 24.81 10.23 -16.20
CA LEU A 154 25.77 9.15 -16.34
C LEU A 154 25.84 8.34 -15.04
N LEU A 155 25.79 7.01 -15.16
CA LEU A 155 25.92 6.08 -14.04
C LEU A 155 27.33 6.18 -13.45
N MET A 156 27.43 6.59 -12.18
CA MET A 156 28.69 6.73 -11.45
C MET A 156 29.05 5.47 -10.68
N GLU A 157 28.08 4.89 -9.98
CA GLU A 157 28.30 3.75 -9.10
C GLU A 157 27.01 2.95 -8.93
N GLU A 158 27.15 1.66 -8.66
CA GLU A 158 26.03 0.76 -8.35
C GLU A 158 26.34 -0.14 -7.15
N LYS A 159 25.29 -0.53 -6.44
CA LYS A 159 25.37 -1.40 -5.27
C LYS A 159 24.13 -2.26 -5.18
N SER A 160 24.25 -3.45 -4.58
CA SER A 160 23.11 -4.32 -4.29
C SER A 160 22.92 -4.51 -2.79
N VAL A 161 21.66 -4.65 -2.40
CA VAL A 161 21.22 -4.91 -1.03
C VAL A 161 20.23 -6.07 -1.07
N HIS A 162 20.51 -7.13 -0.32
CA HIS A 162 19.67 -8.32 -0.24
C HIS A 162 18.90 -8.34 1.08
N PHE A 163 17.59 -8.48 1.00
CA PHE A 163 16.74 -8.77 2.16
C PHE A 163 16.29 -10.23 2.14
N THR A 164 16.12 -10.79 3.34
CA THR A 164 15.71 -12.18 3.56
C THR A 164 14.28 -12.30 4.05
N LYS A 165 13.74 -11.26 4.71
CA LYS A 165 12.45 -11.33 5.40
C LYS A 165 11.63 -10.04 5.31
N HIS A 166 10.34 -10.16 5.55
CA HIS A 166 9.39 -9.06 5.67
C HIS A 166 9.80 -8.08 6.78
N TYR A 167 9.67 -6.77 6.51
CA TYR A 167 10.02 -5.68 7.43
C TYR A 167 11.50 -5.66 7.89
N GLU A 168 12.37 -6.39 7.20
CA GLU A 168 13.82 -6.25 7.40
C GLU A 168 14.27 -4.85 6.99
N THR A 169 15.11 -4.24 7.82
CA THR A 169 15.70 -2.92 7.56
C THR A 169 17.20 -3.04 7.33
N GLN A 170 17.73 -2.28 6.37
CA GLN A 170 19.15 -2.05 6.23
C GLN A 170 19.48 -0.57 6.20
N ASN A 171 20.49 -0.20 6.99
CA ASN A 171 21.00 1.16 7.05
C ASN A 171 22.44 1.16 6.52
N LEU A 172 22.73 1.98 5.53
CA LEU A 172 24.07 2.04 4.95
C LEU A 172 24.51 3.47 4.65
N LYS A 173 25.79 3.75 4.88
CA LYS A 173 26.47 4.95 4.41
C LYS A 173 27.21 4.60 3.12
N TRP A 174 26.87 5.28 2.03
CA TRP A 174 27.50 5.11 0.73
C TRP A 174 28.40 6.31 0.45
N ASN A 175 29.71 6.08 0.54
CA ASN A 175 30.71 7.07 0.11
C ASN A 175 30.97 6.84 -1.37
N LEU A 176 30.61 7.81 -2.19
CA LEU A 176 30.65 7.72 -3.64
C LEU A 176 32.01 8.19 -4.15
N SER A 177 32.52 7.53 -5.19
CA SER A 177 33.80 7.92 -5.80
C SER A 177 33.78 9.30 -6.47
N ARG A 178 32.59 9.81 -6.81
CA ARG A 178 32.33 11.12 -7.43
C ARG A 178 31.06 11.75 -6.87
N THR A 179 30.87 13.04 -7.11
CA THR A 179 29.62 13.72 -6.75
C THR A 179 28.47 13.25 -7.65
N VAL A 180 27.30 13.06 -7.05
CA VAL A 180 26.07 12.60 -7.72
C VAL A 180 24.94 13.57 -7.46
N SER A 181 23.93 13.57 -8.32
CA SER A 181 22.70 14.37 -8.16
C SER A 181 21.43 13.52 -8.08
N ARG A 182 21.55 12.20 -8.25
CA ARG A 182 20.41 11.29 -8.24
C ARG A 182 20.82 9.90 -7.77
N VAL A 183 19.98 9.29 -6.94
CA VAL A 183 20.03 7.86 -6.61
C VAL A 183 18.71 7.22 -7.06
N GLU A 184 18.81 6.15 -7.84
CA GLU A 184 17.67 5.30 -8.20
C GLU A 184 17.81 3.96 -7.47
N ILE A 185 16.70 3.50 -6.91
CA ILE A 185 16.61 2.22 -6.22
C ILE A 185 15.54 1.41 -6.93
N THR A 186 15.89 0.19 -7.33
CA THR A 186 15.02 -0.70 -8.08
C THR A 186 14.98 -2.08 -7.42
N ALA A 187 13.82 -2.72 -7.43
CA ALA A 187 13.63 -4.07 -6.92
C ALA A 187 12.54 -4.80 -7.73
N PRO A 188 12.49 -6.14 -7.66
CA PRO A 188 11.37 -6.90 -8.20
C PRO A 188 10.04 -6.60 -7.46
N ASN A 189 10.10 -6.37 -6.15
CA ASN A 189 8.93 -6.19 -5.29
C ASN A 189 8.99 -4.88 -4.49
N ARG A 190 7.90 -4.58 -3.79
CA ARG A 190 7.74 -3.36 -2.99
C ARG A 190 8.83 -3.23 -1.93
N PHE A 191 9.30 -2.00 -1.77
CA PHE A 191 10.18 -1.60 -0.67
C PHE A 191 9.88 -0.15 -0.29
N HIS A 192 10.46 0.29 0.80
CA HIS A 192 10.46 1.69 1.20
C HIS A 192 11.89 2.17 1.43
N SER A 193 12.18 3.42 1.08
CA SER A 193 13.53 3.97 1.16
C SER A 193 13.53 5.41 1.65
N GLU A 194 14.49 5.68 2.52
CA GLU A 194 14.84 7.01 2.99
C GLU A 194 16.29 7.31 2.63
N VAL A 195 16.54 8.46 2.02
CA VAL A 195 17.90 8.90 1.63
C VAL A 195 18.20 10.24 2.27
N PHE A 196 19.34 10.32 2.94
CA PHE A 196 19.84 11.51 3.60
C PHE A 196 21.18 11.93 2.99
N TYR A 197 21.40 13.25 2.92
CA TYR A 197 22.61 13.84 2.35
C TYR A 197 23.08 15.07 3.15
N GLY A 198 24.35 15.41 2.98
CA GLY A 198 25.00 16.53 3.67
C GLY A 198 25.26 16.25 5.16
N ASP A 199 25.93 17.19 5.82
CA ASP A 199 26.33 17.04 7.22
C ASP A 199 25.13 17.12 8.20
N ASP A 200 24.07 17.81 7.79
CA ASP A 200 22.82 17.95 8.56
C ASP A 200 21.83 16.78 8.35
N ASP A 201 22.21 15.74 7.60
CA ASP A 201 21.34 14.62 7.22
C ASP A 201 19.99 15.06 6.65
N LYS A 202 20.02 15.95 5.64
CA LYS A 202 18.80 16.40 4.96
C LYS A 202 18.18 15.25 4.18
N GLN A 203 16.89 15.04 4.38
CA GLN A 203 16.12 14.01 3.68
C GLN A 203 15.84 14.40 2.22
N SER A 204 16.05 13.47 1.30
CA SER A 204 15.60 13.56 -0.09
C SER A 204 14.25 12.87 -0.24
N PRO A 205 13.19 13.57 -0.69
CA PRO A 205 11.87 12.95 -0.88
C PRO A 205 11.91 11.77 -1.86
N PRO A 206 11.28 10.62 -1.53
CA PRO A 206 11.18 9.50 -2.45
C PRO A 206 10.15 9.78 -3.56
N LEU A 207 10.55 9.63 -4.82
CA LEU A 207 9.67 9.82 -5.98
C LEU A 207 9.52 8.53 -6.78
N ALA A 208 8.27 8.10 -6.99
CA ALA A 208 7.92 7.06 -7.95
C ALA A 208 7.50 7.73 -9.27
N LEU A 209 8.42 7.83 -10.23
CA LEU A 209 8.23 8.64 -11.44
C LEU A 209 7.20 8.04 -12.41
N ALA A 210 7.17 6.72 -12.54
CA ALA A 210 6.24 6.00 -13.39
C ALA A 210 5.81 4.70 -12.73
N PRO A 211 4.59 4.20 -13.01
CA PRO A 211 4.18 2.88 -12.56
C PRO A 211 5.10 1.81 -13.15
N VAL A 212 5.49 0.85 -12.34
CA VAL A 212 6.29 -0.28 -12.80
C VAL A 212 5.51 -1.06 -13.85
N ARG A 213 6.15 -1.34 -14.99
CA ARG A 213 5.57 -2.20 -16.02
C ARG A 213 5.59 -3.64 -15.54
N LEU A 214 4.43 -4.28 -15.64
CA LEU A 214 4.26 -5.68 -15.28
C LEU A 214 3.90 -6.51 -16.51
N PRO A 215 4.28 -7.79 -16.57
CA PRO A 215 3.83 -8.67 -17.65
C PRO A 215 2.31 -8.83 -17.59
N ALA A 216 1.68 -8.87 -18.76
CA ALA A 216 0.28 -9.22 -18.92
C ALA A 216 0.19 -10.41 -19.88
N ASP A 217 -0.47 -11.47 -19.45
CA ASP A 217 -0.80 -12.62 -20.29
C ASP A 217 -1.91 -12.25 -21.28
N ILE A 218 -1.58 -12.31 -22.58
CA ILE A 218 -2.49 -11.94 -23.68
C ILE A 218 -3.60 -12.96 -23.91
N SER A 219 -3.49 -14.17 -23.34
CA SER A 219 -4.56 -15.18 -23.41
C SER A 219 -5.72 -14.86 -22.49
N LYS A 220 -5.52 -13.98 -21.50
CA LYS A 220 -6.54 -13.60 -20.52
C LYS A 220 -7.28 -12.32 -20.90
N LYS A 221 -8.52 -12.22 -20.40
CA LYS A 221 -9.30 -10.98 -20.34
C LYS A 221 -9.21 -10.39 -18.94
N TYR A 222 -8.93 -9.10 -18.86
CA TYR A 222 -8.70 -8.43 -17.59
C TYR A 222 -9.86 -7.55 -17.21
N PHE A 223 -10.16 -7.54 -15.92
CA PHE A 223 -11.24 -6.74 -15.37
C PHE A 223 -10.74 -5.97 -14.17
N LEU A 224 -11.01 -4.66 -14.17
CA LEU A 224 -10.78 -3.80 -13.02
C LEU A 224 -11.91 -4.03 -12.02
N ILE A 225 -11.52 -4.30 -10.79
CA ILE A 225 -12.42 -4.43 -9.66
C ILE A 225 -12.21 -3.22 -8.75
N SER A 226 -13.29 -2.50 -8.45
CA SER A 226 -13.27 -1.33 -7.56
C SER A 226 -14.63 -1.13 -6.90
N THR A 227 -14.70 -0.16 -6.00
CA THR A 227 -15.96 0.31 -5.42
C THR A 227 -16.74 1.17 -6.42
N LYS A 228 -18.06 1.29 -6.23
CA LYS A 228 -18.92 2.15 -7.07
C LYS A 228 -18.40 3.58 -7.18
N THR A 229 -17.93 4.12 -6.06
CA THR A 229 -17.19 5.38 -6.04
C THR A 229 -15.71 5.04 -6.18
N PRO A 230 -15.03 5.43 -7.27
CA PRO A 230 -13.62 5.10 -7.48
C PRO A 230 -12.70 5.55 -6.34
N SER A 231 -13.01 6.65 -5.65
CA SER A 231 -12.12 7.23 -4.63
C SER A 231 -12.10 6.53 -3.28
N GLU A 232 -12.94 5.52 -3.02
CA GLU A 232 -13.28 5.17 -1.64
C GLU A 232 -12.41 4.08 -1.00
N ASN A 233 -11.88 3.07 -1.70
CA ASN A 233 -11.15 1.98 -1.01
C ASN A 233 -10.05 1.28 -1.84
N GLY A 234 -9.67 1.86 -2.98
CA GLY A 234 -8.69 1.26 -3.89
C GLY A 234 -9.31 0.33 -4.93
N SER A 235 -8.44 -0.42 -5.61
CA SER A 235 -8.81 -1.28 -6.74
C SER A 235 -7.84 -2.45 -6.85
N PHE A 236 -8.27 -3.49 -7.56
CA PHE A 236 -7.44 -4.64 -7.92
C PHE A 236 -7.86 -5.20 -9.29
N VAL A 237 -7.06 -6.09 -9.87
CA VAL A 237 -7.31 -6.68 -11.19
C VAL A 237 -7.52 -8.18 -11.09
N ILE A 238 -8.49 -8.69 -11.85
CA ILE A 238 -8.64 -10.12 -12.13
C ILE A 238 -8.34 -10.41 -13.60
N GLY A 239 -7.72 -11.54 -13.87
CA GLY A 239 -7.53 -12.08 -15.22
C GLY A 239 -8.32 -13.38 -15.38
N LEU A 240 -9.18 -13.43 -16.39
CA LEU A 240 -10.09 -14.53 -16.68
C LEU A 240 -9.77 -15.15 -18.04
N ASP A 241 -9.92 -16.46 -18.16
CA ASP A 241 -9.72 -17.24 -19.39
C ASP A 241 -10.94 -18.12 -19.75
N ASP A 242 -11.88 -18.31 -18.82
CA ASP A 242 -13.15 -18.98 -19.04
C ASP A 242 -14.22 -18.04 -19.64
N GLU A 243 -14.81 -18.43 -20.78
CA GLU A 243 -15.76 -17.60 -21.53
C GLU A 243 -17.06 -17.32 -20.78
N GLU A 244 -17.56 -18.26 -19.95
CA GLU A 244 -18.77 -18.05 -19.16
C GLU A 244 -18.54 -17.02 -18.03
N THR A 245 -17.39 -17.13 -17.36
CA THR A 245 -16.96 -16.21 -16.32
C THR A 245 -16.69 -14.81 -16.90
N ILE A 246 -16.09 -14.73 -18.09
CA ILE A 246 -15.90 -13.48 -18.85
C ILE A 246 -17.24 -12.85 -19.22
N ALA A 247 -18.19 -13.63 -19.72
CA ALA A 247 -19.53 -13.16 -20.05
C ALA A 247 -20.24 -12.59 -18.82
N THR A 248 -20.12 -13.25 -17.67
CA THR A 248 -20.65 -12.78 -16.39
C THR A 248 -20.03 -11.46 -15.92
N ALA A 249 -18.71 -11.31 -16.07
CA ALA A 249 -18.02 -10.06 -15.73
C ALA A 249 -18.48 -8.91 -16.63
N ARG A 250 -18.61 -9.14 -17.94
CA ARG A 250 -19.14 -8.16 -18.91
C ARG A 250 -20.59 -7.80 -18.63
N GLU A 251 -21.39 -8.76 -18.19
CA GLU A 251 -22.79 -8.49 -17.82
C GLU A 251 -22.89 -7.54 -16.64
N GLN A 252 -22.05 -7.68 -15.62
CA GLN A 252 -22.02 -6.74 -14.49
C GLN A 252 -21.63 -5.32 -14.91
N ILE A 253 -20.75 -5.17 -15.90
CA ILE A 253 -20.42 -3.84 -16.46
C ILE A 253 -21.65 -3.22 -17.14
N ARG A 254 -22.39 -4.02 -17.92
CA ARG A 254 -23.60 -3.56 -18.64
C ARG A 254 -24.77 -3.32 -17.69
N ARG A 255 -24.84 -4.08 -16.60
CA ARG A 255 -25.92 -4.07 -15.61
C ARG A 255 -25.36 -3.94 -14.18
N PRO A 256 -24.88 -2.75 -13.79
CA PRO A 256 -24.27 -2.53 -12.48
C PRO A 256 -25.21 -2.82 -11.29
N GLU A 257 -26.53 -2.87 -11.52
CA GLU A 257 -27.53 -3.20 -10.51
C GLU A 257 -27.52 -4.67 -10.07
N LEU A 258 -26.87 -5.58 -10.83
CA LEU A 258 -26.78 -6.99 -10.47
C LEU A 258 -25.83 -7.27 -9.30
N GLU A 259 -24.95 -6.30 -8.98
CA GLU A 259 -24.09 -6.26 -7.80
C GLU A 259 -23.59 -7.62 -7.26
N LYS A 260 -22.76 -8.32 -8.02
CA LYS A 260 -22.17 -9.58 -7.55
C LYS A 260 -20.86 -9.36 -6.82
N ILE A 261 -20.71 -10.03 -5.69
CA ILE A 261 -19.46 -10.17 -4.95
C ILE A 261 -18.55 -11.11 -5.72
N ILE A 262 -17.34 -10.66 -6.01
CA ILE A 262 -16.29 -11.51 -6.59
C ILE A 262 -15.69 -12.34 -5.47
N VAL A 263 -15.83 -13.66 -5.55
CA VAL A 263 -15.18 -14.60 -4.63
C VAL A 263 -13.97 -15.19 -5.36
N ALA A 264 -12.77 -14.97 -4.83
CA ALA A 264 -11.53 -15.32 -5.51
C ALA A 264 -10.46 -15.84 -4.55
N ARG A 265 -9.46 -16.52 -5.13
CA ARG A 265 -8.25 -16.97 -4.44
C ARG A 265 -7.06 -16.12 -4.87
N ILE A 266 -6.19 -15.85 -3.91
CA ILE A 266 -4.95 -15.09 -4.10
C ILE A 266 -3.73 -15.97 -3.80
N ALA A 267 -2.60 -15.59 -4.40
CA ALA A 267 -1.30 -16.12 -4.06
C ALA A 267 -0.30 -14.98 -3.84
N LEU A 268 0.79 -15.30 -3.15
CA LEU A 268 1.93 -14.42 -2.98
C LEU A 268 2.64 -14.21 -4.33
N GLY A 269 3.04 -12.97 -4.57
CA GLY A 269 3.76 -12.54 -5.74
C GLY A 269 2.91 -11.66 -6.66
N ILE A 270 3.59 -11.05 -7.62
CA ILE A 270 2.97 -10.15 -8.60
C ILE A 270 2.25 -10.93 -9.72
N GLY A 271 2.52 -12.24 -9.83
CA GLY A 271 1.87 -13.18 -10.75
C GLY A 271 1.91 -12.77 -12.23
N PRO A 272 1.19 -13.50 -13.11
CA PRO A 272 0.98 -13.09 -14.50
C PRO A 272 -0.11 -12.00 -14.62
N VAL A 273 -0.92 -11.81 -13.59
CA VAL A 273 -1.97 -10.78 -13.53
C VAL A 273 -1.40 -9.61 -12.74
N ALA A 274 -1.05 -8.54 -13.45
CA ALA A 274 -0.48 -7.33 -12.86
C ALA A 274 -1.46 -6.61 -11.92
N ASN A 275 -1.48 -7.04 -10.66
CA ASN A 275 -2.40 -6.52 -9.66
C ASN A 275 -1.83 -5.25 -9.00
N ARG A 276 -2.62 -4.18 -9.00
CA ARG A 276 -2.26 -2.90 -8.38
C ARG A 276 -3.51 -2.06 -8.11
N ASN A 277 -3.36 -1.07 -7.24
CA ASN A 277 -4.32 0.00 -7.13
C ASN A 277 -4.09 1.05 -8.23
N PHE A 278 -5.00 1.16 -9.20
CA PHE A 278 -4.89 2.12 -10.30
C PHE A 278 -5.12 3.58 -9.86
N GLN A 279 -5.60 3.81 -8.65
CA GLN A 279 -5.82 5.15 -8.09
C GLN A 279 -4.74 5.56 -7.08
N ALA A 280 -3.89 4.63 -6.64
CA ALA A 280 -2.78 4.96 -5.75
C ALA A 280 -1.80 5.92 -6.44
N ARG A 281 -1.14 6.78 -5.65
CA ARG A 281 -0.19 7.78 -6.15
C ARG A 281 0.95 7.14 -6.95
N ASP A 282 1.56 6.10 -6.40
CA ASP A 282 2.71 5.41 -7.01
C ASP A 282 2.31 4.22 -7.88
N LYS A 283 1.04 3.78 -7.80
CA LYS A 283 0.50 2.61 -8.49
C LYS A 283 1.41 1.39 -8.36
N ALA A 284 2.01 1.25 -7.17
CA ALA A 284 2.84 0.12 -6.83
C ALA A 284 2.01 -1.16 -6.98
N PRO A 285 2.60 -2.24 -7.50
CA PRO A 285 1.91 -3.52 -7.54
C PRO A 285 1.70 -4.03 -6.13
N TYR A 286 0.58 -4.72 -5.92
CA TYR A 286 0.40 -5.49 -4.70
C TYR A 286 1.39 -6.64 -4.66
N SER A 287 1.69 -7.11 -3.45
CA SER A 287 2.51 -8.30 -3.22
C SER A 287 1.73 -9.59 -3.46
N TRP A 288 0.49 -9.52 -3.92
CA TRP A 288 -0.38 -10.66 -4.20
C TRP A 288 -1.14 -10.48 -5.51
N ASN A 289 -1.48 -11.59 -6.13
CA ASN A 289 -2.29 -11.63 -7.35
C ASN A 289 -3.47 -12.59 -7.19
N VAL A 290 -4.55 -12.33 -7.93
CA VAL A 290 -5.66 -13.28 -8.04
C VAL A 290 -5.22 -14.45 -8.93
N THR A 291 -5.36 -15.67 -8.42
CA THR A 291 -5.03 -16.90 -9.14
C THR A 291 -6.25 -17.56 -9.76
N TYR A 292 -7.41 -17.41 -9.13
CA TYR A 292 -8.65 -18.05 -9.56
C TYR A 292 -9.87 -17.29 -9.04
N VAL A 293 -10.94 -17.24 -9.82
CA VAL A 293 -12.25 -16.70 -9.41
C VAL A 293 -13.19 -17.88 -9.19
N ASP A 294 -13.59 -18.09 -7.93
CA ASP A 294 -14.49 -19.19 -7.56
C ASP A 294 -15.91 -18.94 -8.10
N ALA A 295 -16.41 -17.71 -7.93
CA ALA A 295 -17.78 -17.36 -8.28
C ALA A 295 -18.02 -15.84 -8.29
N PHE A 296 -19.11 -15.45 -8.95
CA PHE A 296 -19.78 -14.16 -8.75
C PHE A 296 -21.08 -14.40 -7.97
N GLY A 297 -21.08 -14.08 -6.67
CA GLY A 297 -22.17 -14.43 -5.74
C GLY A 297 -22.93 -13.23 -5.20
N ASP A 298 -24.17 -13.45 -4.75
CA ASP A 298 -24.96 -12.45 -4.00
C ASP A 298 -24.52 -12.35 -2.53
N PHE A 299 -23.97 -13.44 -2.00
CA PHE A 299 -23.50 -13.55 -0.63
C PHE A 299 -22.12 -14.21 -0.62
N ALA A 300 -21.30 -13.79 0.34
CA ALA A 300 -20.03 -14.43 0.64
C ALA A 300 -19.83 -14.44 2.16
N HIS A 301 -18.90 -15.26 2.65
CA HIS A 301 -18.61 -15.35 4.07
C HIS A 301 -17.95 -14.05 4.57
N ILE A 302 -18.28 -13.59 5.78
CA ILE A 302 -17.75 -12.32 6.31
C ILE A 302 -16.22 -12.36 6.48
N ASP A 303 -15.64 -13.54 6.74
CA ASP A 303 -14.20 -13.71 6.97
C ASP A 303 -13.32 -13.30 5.78
N CYS A 304 -13.84 -13.37 4.54
CA CYS A 304 -13.11 -12.95 3.35
C CYS A 304 -13.45 -11.52 2.88
N ASP A 305 -14.31 -10.81 3.61
CA ASP A 305 -14.57 -9.39 3.37
C ASP A 305 -13.37 -8.51 3.75
N GLY A 306 -13.38 -7.26 3.29
CA GLY A 306 -12.33 -6.27 3.53
C GLY A 306 -12.08 -5.40 2.31
N ASN A 307 -10.80 -5.09 2.07
CA ASN A 307 -10.36 -4.33 0.90
C ASN A 307 -8.94 -4.77 0.47
N PRO A 308 -8.51 -4.44 -0.76
CA PRO A 308 -7.20 -4.78 -1.29
C PRO A 308 -6.02 -4.29 -0.44
N ASP A 309 -6.09 -3.07 0.09
CA ASP A 309 -5.01 -2.49 0.90
C ASP A 309 -4.87 -3.20 2.25
N LEU A 310 -5.98 -3.61 2.87
CA LEU A 310 -5.99 -4.43 4.09
C LEU A 310 -5.43 -5.83 3.83
N VAL A 311 -5.72 -6.42 2.66
CA VAL A 311 -5.11 -7.69 2.27
C VAL A 311 -3.61 -7.54 2.08
N GLU A 312 -3.13 -6.44 1.51
CA GLU A 312 -1.68 -6.18 1.44
C GLU A 312 -1.06 -6.07 2.84
N GLU A 313 -1.66 -5.26 3.71
CA GLU A 313 -1.20 -5.03 5.08
C GLU A 313 -1.10 -6.34 5.89
N ARG A 314 -2.08 -7.23 5.71
CA ARG A 314 -2.23 -8.49 6.45
C ARG A 314 -2.04 -9.71 5.57
N LEU A 315 -1.19 -9.60 4.54
CA LEU A 315 -1.08 -10.62 3.50
C LEU A 315 -0.71 -12.01 4.05
N GLN A 316 0.26 -12.07 4.96
CA GLN A 316 0.68 -13.34 5.54
C GLN A 316 -0.46 -14.03 6.30
N GLN A 317 -1.19 -13.27 7.12
CA GLN A 317 -2.38 -13.77 7.80
C GLN A 317 -3.42 -14.27 6.78
N ARG A 318 -3.72 -13.46 5.75
CA ARG A 318 -4.71 -13.82 4.73
C ARG A 318 -4.34 -15.09 3.96
N LEU A 319 -3.06 -15.27 3.64
CA LEU A 319 -2.56 -16.48 2.97
C LEU A 319 -2.68 -17.71 3.89
N ASN A 320 -2.36 -17.56 5.19
CA ASN A 320 -2.52 -18.62 6.18
C ASN A 320 -3.99 -19.04 6.39
N GLU A 321 -4.94 -18.11 6.19
CA GLU A 321 -6.39 -18.36 6.20
C GLU A 321 -6.91 -18.98 4.88
N GLY A 322 -6.02 -19.41 3.99
CA GLY A 322 -6.38 -20.06 2.72
C GLY A 322 -6.46 -19.12 1.52
N GLY A 323 -6.10 -17.84 1.69
CA GLY A 323 -5.93 -16.89 0.59
C GLY A 323 -7.23 -16.57 -0.16
N ARG A 324 -8.37 -16.59 0.52
CA ARG A 324 -9.66 -16.28 -0.11
C ARG A 324 -10.04 -14.81 0.13
N ILE A 325 -10.50 -14.13 -0.92
CA ILE A 325 -11.03 -12.77 -0.86
C ILE A 325 -12.47 -12.73 -1.38
N CYS A 326 -13.30 -11.89 -0.78
CA CYS A 326 -14.67 -11.66 -1.20
C CYS A 326 -15.15 -10.27 -0.75
N PHE A 327 -14.57 -9.20 -1.28
CA PHE A 327 -14.86 -7.87 -0.76
C PHE A 327 -16.30 -7.43 -1.13
N TRP A 328 -17.15 -7.23 -0.12
CA TRP A 328 -18.60 -7.03 -0.30
C TRP A 328 -18.95 -5.72 -1.01
N ARG A 329 -18.06 -4.74 -1.00
CA ARG A 329 -18.25 -3.43 -1.66
C ARG A 329 -17.68 -3.34 -3.08
N TYR A 330 -17.02 -4.39 -3.56
CA TYR A 330 -16.27 -4.37 -4.80
C TYR A 330 -16.99 -5.06 -5.94
N ARG A 331 -16.96 -4.47 -7.12
CA ARG A 331 -17.64 -4.95 -8.33
C ARG A 331 -16.72 -4.84 -9.54
N VAL A 332 -17.07 -5.58 -10.58
CA VAL A 332 -16.48 -5.39 -11.91
C VAL A 332 -16.91 -4.02 -12.43
N VAL A 333 -15.95 -3.11 -12.65
CA VAL A 333 -16.25 -1.75 -13.12
C VAL A 333 -15.86 -1.53 -14.58
N ARG A 334 -14.90 -2.29 -15.10
CA ARG A 334 -14.34 -2.07 -16.43
C ARG A 334 -13.56 -3.29 -16.93
N GLU A 335 -13.64 -3.56 -18.23
CA GLU A 335 -12.71 -4.46 -18.93
C GLU A 335 -11.45 -3.68 -19.33
N LEU A 336 -10.27 -4.27 -19.10
CA LEU A 336 -8.98 -3.66 -19.35
C LEU A 336 -8.25 -4.34 -20.51
N THR A 337 -7.52 -3.54 -21.28
CA THR A 337 -6.57 -4.05 -22.27
C THR A 337 -5.29 -4.56 -21.59
N PRO A 338 -4.53 -5.49 -22.24
CA PRO A 338 -3.23 -5.91 -21.73
C PRO A 338 -2.25 -4.76 -21.51
N PHE A 339 -2.33 -3.70 -22.33
CA PHE A 339 -1.51 -2.50 -22.18
C PHE A 339 -1.83 -1.75 -20.89
N GLU A 340 -3.10 -1.55 -20.56
CA GLU A 340 -3.49 -0.85 -19.31
C GLU A 340 -3.04 -1.61 -18.08
N VAL A 341 -3.21 -2.93 -18.09
CA VAL A 341 -2.77 -3.85 -17.02
C VAL A 341 -1.25 -3.78 -16.85
N SER A 342 -0.51 -3.88 -17.95
CA SER A 342 0.95 -3.84 -17.94
C SER A 342 1.48 -2.49 -17.48
N SER A 343 0.95 -1.39 -18.02
CA SER A 343 1.44 -0.04 -17.80
C SER A 343 0.97 0.60 -16.50
N GLY A 344 -0.11 0.11 -15.89
CA GLY A 344 -0.77 0.79 -14.77
C GLY A 344 -1.45 2.11 -15.16
N ILE A 345 -1.64 2.38 -16.45
CA ILE A 345 -2.27 3.60 -16.97
C ILE A 345 -3.59 3.20 -17.59
N LEU A 346 -4.69 3.73 -17.05
CA LEU A 346 -6.02 3.54 -17.64
C LEU A 346 -6.18 4.47 -18.85
N SER A 347 -6.67 3.93 -19.96
CA SER A 347 -7.11 4.74 -21.09
C SER A 347 -8.33 5.55 -20.68
N LYS A 348 -8.51 6.75 -21.25
CA LYS A 348 -9.76 7.50 -21.05
C LYS A 348 -10.94 6.62 -21.50
N PRO A 349 -12.05 6.60 -20.72
CA PRO A 349 -13.23 5.84 -21.07
C PRO A 349 -13.85 6.29 -22.40
#